data_AF-A0A940LVK0-F1
#
_entry.id   AF-A0A940LVK0-F1
#
_cell.length_a   1.000
_cell.length_b   1.000
_cell.length_c   1.000
_cell.angle_alpha   90.00
_cell.angle_beta   90.00
_cell.angle_gamma   90.00
#
_symmetry.space_group_name_H-M   'P 1'
#
loop_
_entity.id
_entity.type
_entity.pdbx_description
1 polymer ?
#
loop_
_entity_poly.entity_id
_entity_poly.type
_entity_poly.pdbx_seq_one_letter_code
_entity_poly.pdbx_strand_id
1 'polypeptide(L)'
;MTASSISSREALVDGEFAFTSADFKRIAALLYDQAGISLPDSKATLVYSRLAKRLRTLGLKTFAEYCSFVAQDGNVDEQQHMLRALTTNVTRFFREPHHFDDLRANILEPMADKVRAGGRLRLWSAACSSGQEPYSMAFTVLQVWPNAADLDIRILGTDIDTNVLDTGRTAVYEEQLLEGIPANMRNQYFERDASDRRSFRVCEAARQMVAFRELNLNG
;
A
#
# COMPACT_ATOMS: atom_id res chain seq x y z
N MET A 1 18.70 -22.37 48.85
CA MET A 1 18.95 -22.07 47.44
C MET A 1 17.62 -22.12 46.72
N THR A 2 17.03 -20.95 46.47
CA THR A 2 15.73 -20.77 45.83
C THR A 2 15.90 -20.95 44.33
N ALA A 3 15.29 -22.00 43.78
CA ALA A 3 15.11 -22.15 42.36
C ALA A 3 14.09 -21.11 41.89
N SER A 4 14.53 -20.16 41.06
CA SER A 4 13.69 -19.12 40.48
C SER A 4 12.91 -19.70 39.31
N SER A 5 11.59 -19.74 39.43
CA SER A 5 10.65 -20.19 38.40
C SER A 5 10.51 -19.12 37.31
N ILE A 6 11.07 -19.39 36.14
CA ILE A 6 10.70 -18.65 34.93
C ILE A 6 9.42 -19.30 34.42
N SER A 7 8.29 -18.63 34.62
CA SER A 7 7.00 -19.01 34.03
C SER A 7 7.13 -18.98 32.51
N SER A 8 7.17 -20.16 31.90
CA SER A 8 7.08 -20.38 30.46
C SER A 8 5.71 -19.92 29.99
N ARG A 9 5.61 -18.68 29.52
CA ARG A 9 4.48 -18.24 28.69
C ARG A 9 4.57 -19.01 27.37
N GLU A 10 3.54 -19.79 27.09
CA GLU A 10 3.45 -20.63 25.90
C GLU A 10 3.59 -19.78 24.62
N ALA A 11 4.49 -20.19 23.74
CA ALA A 11 4.73 -19.49 22.48
C ALA A 11 3.57 -19.75 21.52
N LEU A 12 3.08 -18.68 20.88
CA LEU A 12 1.97 -18.71 19.93
C LEU A 12 2.43 -19.20 18.55
N VAL A 13 3.70 -18.99 18.22
CA VAL A 13 4.34 -19.39 16.96
C VAL A 13 5.73 -19.91 17.27
N ASP A 14 6.07 -21.08 16.74
CA ASP A 14 7.43 -21.61 16.81
C ASP A 14 8.37 -20.80 15.91
N GLY A 15 9.44 -20.25 16.48
CA GLY A 15 10.42 -19.49 15.73
C GLY A 15 11.59 -18.94 16.56
N GLU A 16 12.51 -18.28 15.87
CA GLU A 16 13.70 -17.61 16.43
C GLU A 16 13.43 -16.69 17.64
N PHE A 17 12.31 -15.95 17.63
CA PHE A 17 11.95 -15.00 18.68
C PHE A 17 10.75 -15.53 19.47
N ALA A 18 10.80 -15.44 20.80
CA ALA A 18 9.65 -15.78 21.61
C ALA A 18 8.49 -14.82 21.31
N PHE A 19 7.36 -15.38 20.87
CA PHE A 19 6.16 -14.63 20.51
C PHE A 19 4.95 -15.22 21.23
N THR A 20 4.43 -14.51 22.24
CA THR A 20 3.34 -14.99 23.09
C THR A 20 2.00 -14.40 22.69
N SER A 21 0.90 -15.00 23.17
CA SER A 21 -0.45 -14.43 22.99
C SER A 21 -0.57 -13.02 23.59
N ALA A 22 0.19 -12.69 24.64
CA ALA A 22 0.21 -11.36 25.22
C ALA A 22 0.87 -10.34 24.28
N ASP A 23 1.96 -10.73 23.61
CA ASP A 23 2.64 -9.87 22.63
C ASP A 23 1.74 -9.65 21.41
N PHE A 24 1.10 -10.71 20.90
CA PHE A 24 0.12 -10.60 19.81
C PHE A 24 -0.99 -9.62 20.16
N LYS A 25 -1.60 -9.72 21.35
CA LYS A 25 -2.66 -8.81 21.79
C LYS A 25 -2.18 -7.36 21.88
N ARG A 26 -0.95 -7.10 22.35
CA ARG A 26 -0.38 -5.74 22.37
C ARG A 26 -0.20 -5.19 20.96
N ILE A 27 0.33 -5.99 20.05
CA ILE A 27 0.49 -5.60 18.64
C ILE A 27 -0.87 -5.34 17.98
N ALA A 28 -1.85 -6.20 18.20
CA ALA A 28 -3.20 -6.05 17.66
C ALA A 28 -3.88 -4.77 18.21
N ALA A 29 -3.71 -4.46 19.50
CA ALA A 29 -4.22 -3.23 20.09
C ALA A 29 -3.56 -1.99 19.49
N LEU A 30 -2.22 -1.98 19.35
CA LEU A 30 -1.52 -0.88 18.71
C LEU A 30 -1.97 -0.68 17.25
N LEU A 31 -2.17 -1.76 16.50
CA LEU A 31 -2.64 -1.68 15.11
C LEU A 31 -4.07 -1.14 15.02
N TYR A 32 -4.93 -1.53 15.96
CA TYR A 32 -6.30 -1.05 16.05
C TYR A 32 -6.36 0.43 16.44
N ASP A 33 -5.61 0.84 17.46
CA ASP A 33 -5.59 2.23 17.94
C ASP A 33 -5.03 3.19 16.88
N GLN A 34 -4.05 2.75 16.09
CA GLN A 34 -3.39 3.60 15.09
C GLN A 34 -4.07 3.58 13.71
N ALA A 35 -4.64 2.46 13.29
CA ALA A 35 -5.14 2.30 11.92
C ALA A 35 -6.55 1.70 11.82
N GLY A 36 -7.20 1.38 12.94
CA GLY A 36 -8.52 0.75 12.97
C GLY A 36 -8.54 -0.69 12.43
N ILE A 37 -7.38 -1.34 12.30
CA ILE A 37 -7.28 -2.67 11.67
C ILE A 37 -7.41 -3.74 12.75
N SER A 38 -8.46 -4.56 12.62
CA SER A 38 -8.67 -5.72 13.49
C SER A 38 -7.82 -6.91 13.02
N LEU A 39 -7.01 -7.46 13.93
CA LEU A 39 -6.13 -8.61 13.72
C LEU A 39 -6.70 -9.85 14.44
N PRO A 40 -7.33 -10.79 13.72
CA PRO A 40 -7.79 -12.03 14.35
C PRO A 40 -6.60 -12.94 14.71
N ASP A 41 -6.72 -13.71 15.80
CA ASP A 41 -5.66 -14.60 16.32
C ASP A 41 -5.07 -15.55 15.27
N SER A 42 -5.87 -15.96 14.27
CA SER A 42 -5.43 -16.78 13.13
C SER A 42 -4.32 -16.15 12.28
N LYS A 43 -4.05 -14.85 12.43
CA LYS A 43 -2.98 -14.11 11.74
C LYS A 43 -1.67 -14.07 12.53
N ALA A 44 -1.57 -14.76 13.67
CA ALA A 44 -0.35 -14.81 14.49
C ALA A 44 0.92 -15.13 13.69
N THR A 45 0.90 -16.15 12.85
CA THR A 45 2.05 -16.55 12.02
C THR A 45 2.45 -15.46 11.02
N LEU A 46 1.47 -14.72 10.47
CA LEU A 46 1.73 -13.58 9.58
C LEU A 46 2.40 -12.44 10.34
N VAL A 47 1.86 -12.06 11.50
CA VAL A 47 2.45 -11.03 12.38
C VAL A 47 3.89 -11.40 12.71
N TYR A 48 4.11 -12.65 13.14
CA TYR A 48 5.43 -13.17 13.45
C TYR A 48 6.40 -13.02 12.28
N SER A 49 6.05 -13.55 11.11
CA SER A 49 6.94 -13.56 9.94
C SER A 49 7.38 -12.17 9.49
N ARG A 50 6.50 -11.18 9.61
CA ARG A 50 6.75 -9.81 9.14
C ARG A 50 7.54 -8.98 10.15
N LEU A 51 7.20 -9.09 11.42
CA LEU A 51 7.87 -8.33 12.46
C LEU A 51 9.20 -8.96 12.88
N ALA A 52 9.41 -10.27 12.71
CA ALA A 52 10.72 -10.89 12.95
C ALA A 52 11.84 -10.22 12.13
N LYS A 53 11.55 -9.71 10.92
CA LYS A 53 12.51 -8.92 10.13
C LYS A 53 12.84 -7.57 10.79
N ARG A 54 11.86 -6.92 11.43
CA ARG A 54 12.06 -5.68 12.20
C ARG A 54 12.91 -5.93 13.43
N LEU A 55 12.62 -6.99 14.20
CA LEU A 55 13.41 -7.37 15.38
C LEU A 55 14.89 -7.56 15.01
N ARG A 56 15.19 -8.26 13.90
CA ARG A 56 16.58 -8.41 13.40
C ARG A 56 17.23 -7.07 13.04
N THR A 57 16.48 -6.18 12.38
CA THR A 57 16.98 -4.86 11.96
C THR A 57 17.34 -4.00 13.18
N LEU A 58 16.56 -4.10 14.26
CA LEU A 58 16.75 -3.34 15.49
C LEU A 58 17.67 -4.04 16.51
N GLY A 59 18.09 -5.29 16.25
CA GLY A 59 18.88 -6.09 17.18
C GLY A 59 18.14 -6.52 18.45
N LEU A 60 16.80 -6.56 18.41
CA LEU A 60 15.96 -6.94 19.54
C LEU A 60 15.80 -8.46 19.63
N LYS A 61 15.70 -8.99 20.85
CA LYS A 61 15.73 -10.43 21.13
C LYS A 61 14.36 -11.03 21.40
N THR A 62 13.36 -10.21 21.71
CA THR A 62 12.01 -10.68 22.02
C THR A 62 10.93 -9.76 21.47
N PHE A 63 9.73 -10.31 21.23
CA PHE A 63 8.57 -9.49 20.87
C PHE A 63 8.12 -8.57 22.02
N ALA A 64 8.37 -8.95 23.27
CA ALA A 64 8.12 -8.11 24.42
C ALA A 64 8.99 -6.83 24.42
N GLU A 65 10.28 -6.97 24.08
CA GLU A 65 11.18 -5.83 23.85
C GLU A 65 10.69 -4.97 22.69
N TYR A 66 10.28 -5.58 21.57
CA TYR A 66 9.73 -4.86 20.43
C TYR A 66 8.47 -4.05 20.80
N CYS A 67 7.50 -4.66 21.47
CA CYS A 67 6.28 -3.95 21.91
C CYS A 67 6.61 -2.78 22.84
N SER A 68 7.59 -2.95 23.74
CA SER A 68 8.00 -1.91 24.67
C SER A 68 8.76 -0.78 23.97
N PHE A 69 9.54 -1.10 22.95
CA PHE A 69 10.24 -0.13 22.11
C PHE A 69 9.27 0.70 21.28
N VAL A 70 8.34 0.04 20.57
CA VAL A 70 7.33 0.68 19.72
C VAL A 70 6.40 1.59 20.53
N ALA A 71 6.03 1.21 21.75
CA ALA A 71 5.12 1.99 22.60
C ALA A 71 5.73 3.26 23.22
N GLN A 72 7.03 3.53 23.04
CA GLN A 72 7.65 4.76 23.54
C GLN A 72 7.33 5.94 22.62
N ASP A 73 6.95 7.07 23.20
CA ASP A 73 6.59 8.30 22.46
C ASP A 73 7.69 8.82 21.52
N GLY A 74 8.96 8.46 21.78
CA GLY A 74 10.10 8.84 20.94
C GLY A 74 10.30 7.98 19.68
N ASN A 75 9.59 6.86 19.53
CA ASN A 75 9.81 5.87 18.47
C ASN A 75 8.69 5.83 17.42
N VAL A 76 8.15 7.00 17.08
CA VAL A 76 7.08 7.17 16.08
C VAL A 76 7.44 6.50 14.74
N ASP A 77 8.71 6.61 14.31
CA ASP A 77 9.16 5.98 13.06
C ASP A 77 9.03 4.44 13.08
N GLU A 78 9.30 3.79 14.21
CA GLU A 78 9.14 2.34 14.30
C GLU A 78 7.66 1.93 14.40
N GLN A 79 6.80 2.74 15.02
CA GLN A 79 5.36 2.52 14.97
C GLN A 79 4.86 2.48 13.51
N GLN A 80 5.33 3.42 12.68
CA GLN A 80 5.04 3.44 11.25
C GLN A 80 5.61 2.21 10.53
N HIS A 81 6.82 1.78 10.84
CA HIS A 81 7.38 0.55 10.28
C HIS A 81 6.60 -0.71 10.67
N MET A 82 6.14 -0.80 11.92
CA MET A 82 5.30 -1.90 12.39
C MET A 82 3.99 -1.93 11.62
N LEU A 83 3.31 -0.78 11.52
CA LEU A 83 2.06 -0.63 10.78
C LEU A 83 2.25 -1.13 9.35
N ARG A 84 3.23 -0.60 8.62
CA ARG A 84 3.54 -1.01 7.23
C ARG A 84 3.88 -2.49 7.08
N ALA A 85 4.60 -3.06 8.04
CA ALA A 85 4.89 -4.49 8.01
C ALA A 85 3.60 -5.30 8.10
N LEU A 86 2.65 -4.91 8.95
CA LEU A 86 1.42 -5.65 9.19
C LEU A 86 0.33 -5.37 8.15
N THR A 87 0.31 -4.17 7.58
CA THR A 87 -0.58 -3.79 6.48
C THR A 87 0.06 -4.17 5.17
N THR A 88 -0.37 -5.30 4.59
CA THR A 88 0.17 -5.83 3.33
C THR A 88 -0.02 -4.85 2.18
N ASN A 89 0.90 -3.90 2.00
CA ASN A 89 0.92 -2.96 0.88
C ASN A 89 1.49 -3.62 -0.39
N VAL A 90 1.11 -4.87 -0.67
CA VAL A 90 1.42 -5.48 -1.99
C VAL A 90 0.31 -5.07 -2.94
N THR A 91 0.47 -3.87 -3.48
CA THR A 91 -0.27 -3.43 -4.65
C THR A 91 0.62 -3.54 -5.87
N ARG A 92 0.02 -3.83 -7.02
CA ARG A 92 0.71 -3.92 -8.31
C ARG A 92 -0.16 -3.29 -9.37
N PHE A 93 0.46 -2.83 -10.44
CA PHE A 93 -0.29 -2.34 -11.59
C PHE A 93 -1.19 -3.46 -12.13
N PHE A 94 -2.41 -3.09 -12.47
CA PHE A 94 -3.43 -3.99 -12.99
C PHE A 94 -3.66 -5.22 -12.09
N ARG A 95 -3.67 -5.02 -10.76
CA ARG A 95 -4.14 -6.04 -9.84
C ARG A 95 -5.58 -6.38 -10.20
N GLU A 96 -5.84 -7.64 -10.53
CA GLU A 96 -7.15 -8.13 -11.02
C GLU A 96 -7.55 -7.44 -12.34
N PRO A 97 -6.87 -7.79 -13.46
CA PRO A 97 -6.98 -7.06 -14.74
C PRO A 97 -8.40 -6.95 -15.30
N HIS A 98 -9.26 -7.94 -15.03
CA HIS A 98 -10.66 -7.96 -15.48
C HIS A 98 -11.47 -6.75 -14.99
N HIS A 99 -11.15 -6.17 -13.82
CA HIS A 99 -11.81 -4.94 -13.36
C HIS A 99 -11.52 -3.74 -14.29
N PHE A 100 -10.36 -3.69 -14.93
CA PHE A 100 -10.01 -2.64 -15.87
C PHE A 100 -10.65 -2.87 -17.25
N ASP A 101 -10.86 -4.13 -17.64
CA ASP A 101 -11.66 -4.49 -18.80
C ASP A 101 -13.12 -4.06 -18.60
N ASP A 102 -13.68 -4.31 -17.41
CA ASP A 102 -15.03 -3.88 -17.04
C ASP A 102 -15.15 -2.35 -16.96
N LEU A 103 -14.17 -1.66 -16.36
CA LEU A 103 -14.11 -0.20 -16.34
C LEU A 103 -14.18 0.36 -17.77
N ARG A 104 -13.39 -0.21 -18.68
CA ARG A 104 -13.38 0.20 -20.08
C ARG A 104 -14.74 -0.03 -20.75
N ALA A 105 -15.22 -1.27 -20.76
CA ALA A 105 -16.38 -1.67 -21.56
C ALA A 105 -17.70 -1.13 -21.01
N ASN A 106 -17.85 -1.11 -19.69
CA ASN A 106 -19.14 -0.82 -19.06
C ASN A 106 -19.28 0.64 -18.59
N ILE A 107 -18.16 1.36 -18.40
CA ILE A 107 -18.18 2.73 -17.90
C ILE A 107 -17.59 3.71 -18.92
N LEU A 108 -16.35 3.50 -19.36
CA LEU A 108 -15.67 4.48 -20.20
C LEU A 108 -16.29 4.56 -21.60
N GLU A 109 -16.38 3.45 -22.32
CA GLU A 109 -16.92 3.44 -23.69
C GLU A 109 -18.36 4.00 -23.76
N PRO A 110 -19.30 3.64 -22.87
CA PRO A 110 -20.64 4.23 -22.85
C PRO A 110 -20.69 5.71 -22.49
N MET A 111 -19.68 6.24 -21.80
CA MET A 111 -19.61 7.67 -21.44
C MET A 111 -18.95 8.56 -22.50
N ALA A 112 -18.45 7.99 -23.60
CA ALA A 112 -17.64 8.70 -24.60
C ALA A 112 -18.29 9.98 -25.14
N ASP A 113 -19.56 9.92 -25.53
CA ASP A 113 -20.24 11.10 -26.10
C ASP A 113 -20.42 12.21 -25.08
N LYS A 114 -20.75 11.85 -23.83
CA LYS A 114 -20.89 12.82 -22.73
C LYS A 114 -19.58 13.49 -22.41
N VAL A 115 -18.49 12.73 -22.34
CA VAL A 115 -17.14 13.24 -22.07
C VAL A 115 -16.68 14.15 -23.21
N ARG A 116 -16.88 13.75 -24.47
CA ARG A 116 -16.56 14.58 -25.64
C ARG A 116 -17.36 15.88 -25.71
N ALA A 117 -18.58 15.89 -25.18
CA ALA A 117 -19.41 17.09 -25.04
C ALA A 117 -19.02 17.98 -23.83
N GLY A 118 -17.88 17.71 -23.16
CA GLY A 118 -17.40 18.47 -22.00
C GLY A 118 -17.95 17.99 -20.66
N GLY A 119 -18.54 16.80 -20.61
CA GLY A 119 -19.02 16.20 -19.37
C GLY A 119 -17.88 15.70 -18.47
N ARG A 120 -18.11 15.78 -17.16
CA ARG A 120 -17.15 15.35 -16.14
C ARG A 120 -17.18 13.83 -15.90
N LEU A 121 -16.00 13.24 -15.68
CA LEU A 121 -15.82 11.89 -15.13
C LEU A 121 -14.96 11.95 -13.87
N ARG A 122 -15.40 11.27 -12.81
CA ARG A 122 -14.68 11.17 -11.54
C ARG A 122 -14.58 9.71 -11.15
N LEU A 123 -13.37 9.25 -10.91
CA LEU A 123 -13.08 7.90 -10.42
C LEU A 123 -12.42 8.01 -9.04
N TRP A 124 -12.64 7.01 -8.19
CA TRP A 124 -12.04 6.97 -6.85
C TRP A 124 -11.49 5.57 -6.57
N SER A 125 -10.20 5.51 -6.28
CA SER A 125 -9.52 4.34 -5.71
C SER A 125 -9.37 4.57 -4.20
N ALA A 126 -10.13 3.81 -3.43
CA ALA A 126 -10.10 3.83 -1.97
C ALA A 126 -9.09 2.79 -1.46
N ALA A 127 -8.23 3.18 -0.51
CA ALA A 127 -7.06 2.41 -0.07
C ALA A 127 -6.07 2.13 -1.23
N CYS A 128 -5.67 3.21 -1.92
CA CYS A 128 -4.88 3.13 -3.15
C CYS A 128 -3.41 2.71 -2.95
N SER A 129 -2.95 2.63 -1.70
CA SER A 129 -1.58 2.31 -1.33
C SER A 129 -0.57 3.17 -2.10
N SER A 130 0.47 2.57 -2.70
CA SER A 130 1.51 3.28 -3.46
C SER A 130 1.10 3.79 -4.85
N GLY A 131 -0.20 3.80 -5.18
CA GLY A 131 -0.74 4.49 -6.35
C GLY A 131 -0.83 3.67 -7.64
N GLN A 132 -0.43 2.40 -7.64
CA GLN A 132 -0.49 1.54 -8.82
C GLN A 132 -1.91 1.40 -9.38
N GLU A 133 -2.93 1.28 -8.53
CA GLU A 133 -4.32 1.16 -8.98
C GLU A 133 -4.86 2.45 -9.62
N PRO A 134 -4.78 3.64 -8.99
CA PRO A 134 -5.15 4.91 -9.63
C PRO A 134 -4.47 5.12 -10.99
N TYR A 135 -3.19 4.74 -11.11
CA TYR A 135 -2.47 4.84 -12.38
C TYR A 135 -2.92 3.79 -13.39
N SER A 136 -3.22 2.56 -12.98
CA SER A 136 -3.85 1.58 -13.88
C SER A 136 -5.21 2.08 -14.40
N MET A 137 -6.03 2.71 -13.56
CA MET A 137 -7.26 3.37 -14.02
C MET A 137 -6.96 4.49 -15.03
N ALA A 138 -5.94 5.31 -14.76
CA ALA A 138 -5.51 6.38 -15.67
C ALA A 138 -5.06 5.85 -17.03
N PHE A 139 -4.29 4.75 -17.05
CA PHE A 139 -3.87 4.10 -18.28
C PHE A 139 -5.04 3.52 -19.06
N THR A 140 -6.01 2.88 -18.38
CA THR A 140 -7.24 2.41 -19.02
C THR A 140 -8.03 3.58 -19.64
N VAL A 141 -8.11 4.72 -18.96
CA VAL A 141 -8.72 5.94 -19.51
C VAL A 141 -7.97 6.43 -20.75
N LEU A 142 -6.63 6.50 -20.70
CA LEU A 142 -5.80 6.93 -21.85
C LEU A 142 -5.87 5.98 -23.04
N GLN A 143 -6.10 4.69 -22.81
CA GLN A 143 -6.33 3.71 -23.89
C GLN A 143 -7.63 4.00 -24.65
N VAL A 144 -8.68 4.48 -23.97
CA VAL A 144 -9.96 4.82 -24.59
C VAL A 144 -9.92 6.24 -25.19
N TRP A 145 -9.32 7.19 -24.47
CA TRP A 145 -9.21 8.59 -24.88
C TRP A 145 -7.76 9.08 -24.69
N PRO A 146 -6.92 9.05 -25.75
CA PRO A 146 -5.53 9.47 -25.65
C PRO A 146 -5.35 10.94 -25.21
N ASN A 147 -6.35 11.79 -25.44
CA ASN A 147 -6.38 13.20 -25.01
C ASN A 147 -7.09 13.40 -23.66
N ALA A 148 -7.28 12.35 -22.84
CA ALA A 148 -8.01 12.42 -21.58
C ALA A 148 -7.47 13.45 -20.57
N ALA A 149 -6.16 13.76 -20.64
CA ALA A 149 -5.54 14.78 -19.78
C ALA A 149 -6.13 16.18 -20.02
N ASP A 150 -6.57 16.48 -21.25
CA ASP A 150 -7.20 17.76 -21.63
C ASP A 150 -8.70 17.81 -21.30
N LEU A 151 -9.28 16.67 -20.90
CA LEU A 151 -10.69 16.52 -20.58
C LEU A 151 -10.94 16.69 -19.08
N ASP A 152 -12.21 16.88 -18.71
CA ASP A 152 -12.62 16.95 -17.31
C ASP A 152 -12.74 15.54 -16.67
N ILE A 153 -11.62 14.81 -16.66
CA ILE A 153 -11.50 13.48 -16.07
C ILE A 153 -10.51 13.53 -14.93
N ARG A 154 -10.93 13.12 -13.73
CA ARG A 154 -10.07 13.09 -12.55
C ARG A 154 -10.22 11.78 -11.78
N ILE A 155 -9.10 11.31 -11.24
CA ILE A 155 -9.00 10.08 -10.45
C ILE A 155 -8.46 10.49 -9.08
N LEU A 156 -9.21 10.16 -8.03
CA LEU A 156 -8.78 10.35 -6.66
C LEU A 156 -8.22 9.02 -6.14
N GLY A 157 -6.99 9.00 -5.65
CA GLY A 157 -6.44 7.92 -4.84
C GLY A 157 -6.43 8.35 -3.37
N THR A 158 -7.00 7.55 -2.48
CA THR A 158 -6.94 7.82 -1.04
C THR A 158 -6.37 6.67 -0.25
N ASP A 159 -5.56 6.98 0.75
CA ASP A 159 -5.03 5.99 1.70
C ASP A 159 -4.83 6.62 3.09
N ILE A 160 -4.72 5.79 4.12
CA ILE A 160 -4.41 6.24 5.48
C ILE A 160 -2.90 6.40 5.67
N ASP A 161 -2.07 5.62 4.94
CA ASP A 161 -0.62 5.71 5.05
C ASP A 161 -0.08 6.78 4.10
N THR A 162 0.29 7.93 4.67
CA THR A 162 0.84 9.07 3.93
C THR A 162 2.14 8.76 3.19
N ASN A 163 2.91 7.78 3.65
CA ASN A 163 4.19 7.44 3.06
C ASN A 163 4.03 6.67 1.75
N VAL A 164 3.02 5.80 1.67
CA VAL A 164 2.70 5.15 0.38
C VAL A 164 2.07 6.13 -0.58
N LEU A 165 1.29 7.11 -0.08
CA LEU A 165 0.79 8.20 -0.92
C LEU A 165 1.92 9.01 -1.55
N ASP A 166 3.05 9.22 -0.86
CA ASP A 166 4.20 9.91 -1.43
C ASP A 166 4.82 9.17 -2.62
N THR A 167 4.84 7.83 -2.59
CA THR A 167 5.20 7.03 -3.77
C THR A 167 4.23 7.28 -4.92
N GLY A 168 2.92 7.31 -4.65
CA GLY A 168 1.91 7.64 -5.67
C GLY A 168 2.10 9.05 -6.25
N ARG A 169 2.35 10.05 -5.40
CA ARG A 169 2.56 11.46 -5.78
C ARG A 169 3.82 11.66 -6.62
N THR A 170 4.92 11.03 -6.21
CA THR A 170 6.18 11.08 -6.97
C THR A 170 6.08 10.28 -8.27
N ALA A 171 5.27 9.22 -8.26
CA ALA A 171 4.99 8.36 -9.40
C ALA A 171 6.23 7.68 -9.99
N VAL A 172 7.23 7.42 -9.13
CA VAL A 172 8.48 6.76 -9.47
C VAL A 172 8.47 5.36 -8.86
N TYR A 173 8.74 4.36 -9.69
CA TYR A 173 8.68 2.95 -9.32
C TYR A 173 9.93 2.23 -9.82
N GLU A 174 10.48 1.33 -9.02
CA GLU A 174 11.55 0.44 -9.45
C GLU A 174 11.06 -0.55 -10.51
N GLU A 175 11.95 -1.00 -11.39
CA GLU A 175 11.61 -1.91 -12.50
C GLU A 175 10.85 -3.17 -12.07
N GLN A 176 11.18 -3.74 -10.91
CA GLN A 176 10.53 -4.94 -10.37
C GLN A 176 9.03 -4.70 -10.08
N LEU A 177 8.64 -3.47 -9.74
CA LEU A 177 7.24 -3.12 -9.47
C LEU A 177 6.40 -2.99 -10.76
N LEU A 178 7.05 -2.96 -11.92
CA LEU A 178 6.41 -2.94 -13.25
C LEU A 178 6.26 -4.36 -13.84
N GLU A 179 6.65 -5.40 -13.10
CA GLU A 179 6.43 -6.79 -13.51
C GLU A 179 4.93 -7.07 -13.76
N GLY A 180 4.65 -7.77 -14.85
CA GLY A 180 3.28 -8.08 -15.29
C GLY A 180 2.63 -7.01 -16.19
N ILE A 181 3.23 -5.83 -16.35
CA ILE A 181 2.79 -4.84 -17.35
C ILE A 181 3.34 -5.23 -18.73
N PRO A 182 2.50 -5.37 -19.77
CA PRO A 182 2.96 -5.61 -21.14
C PRO A 182 3.98 -4.55 -21.62
N ALA A 183 5.00 -4.97 -22.36
CA ALA A 183 6.11 -4.10 -22.77
C ALA A 183 5.65 -2.89 -23.61
N ASN A 184 4.63 -3.06 -24.46
CA ASN A 184 4.04 -1.96 -25.23
C ASN A 184 3.42 -0.89 -24.32
N MET A 185 2.66 -1.31 -23.29
CA MET A 185 2.09 -0.38 -22.32
C MET A 185 3.18 0.27 -21.47
N ARG A 186 4.21 -0.50 -21.08
CA ARG A 186 5.35 0.04 -20.34
C ARG A 186 6.03 1.15 -21.12
N ASN A 187 6.33 0.94 -22.40
CA ASN A 187 6.96 1.93 -23.25
C ASN A 187 6.07 3.15 -23.53
N GLN A 188 4.75 2.99 -23.49
CA GLN A 188 3.80 4.07 -23.73
C GLN A 188 3.55 4.93 -22.49
N TYR A 189 3.51 4.32 -21.31
CA TYR A 189 3.02 4.97 -20.09
C TYR A 189 4.09 5.20 -19.02
N PHE A 190 5.30 4.71 -19.25
CA PHE A 190 6.43 4.92 -18.35
C PHE A 190 7.63 5.45 -19.11
N GLU A 191 8.33 6.37 -18.46
CA GLU A 191 9.59 6.94 -18.92
C GLU A 191 10.68 6.58 -17.92
N ARG A 192 11.94 6.50 -18.35
CA ARG A 192 13.04 6.34 -17.38
C ARG A 192 13.12 7.57 -16.50
N ASP A 193 13.25 7.36 -15.19
CA ASP A 193 13.40 8.47 -14.27
C ASP A 193 14.76 9.18 -14.49
N ALA A 194 14.73 10.52 -14.45
CA ALA A 194 15.91 11.34 -14.68
C ALA A 194 16.94 11.24 -13.54
N SER A 195 16.49 10.94 -12.32
CA SER A 195 17.32 10.89 -11.11
C SER A 195 17.84 9.49 -10.78
N ASP A 196 17.10 8.43 -11.12
CA ASP A 196 17.56 7.04 -11.03
C ASP A 196 17.24 6.26 -12.30
N ARG A 197 18.28 5.83 -13.02
CA ARG A 197 18.15 5.06 -14.28
C ARG A 197 17.52 3.67 -14.08
N ARG A 198 17.46 3.15 -12.85
CA ARG A 198 16.81 1.87 -12.49
C ARG A 198 15.33 2.03 -12.17
N SER A 199 14.86 3.27 -12.10
CA SER A 199 13.48 3.60 -11.82
C SER A 199 12.77 4.14 -13.05
N PHE A 200 11.46 4.00 -13.04
CA PHE A 200 10.55 4.45 -14.08
C PHE A 200 9.55 5.40 -13.48
N ARG A 201 9.24 6.47 -14.23
CA ARG A 201 8.25 7.47 -13.87
C ARG A 201 7.02 7.31 -14.75
N VAL A 202 5.84 7.42 -14.15
CA VAL A 202 4.57 7.44 -14.88
C VAL A 202 4.50 8.68 -15.79
N CYS A 203 4.00 8.49 -17.02
CA CYS A 203 3.87 9.56 -18.00
C CYS A 203 3.04 10.74 -17.47
N GLU A 204 3.34 11.94 -17.98
CA GLU A 204 2.73 13.17 -17.47
C GLU A 204 1.20 13.18 -17.59
N ALA A 205 0.66 12.70 -18.71
CA ALA A 205 -0.79 12.68 -18.96
C ALA A 205 -1.56 11.91 -17.87
N ALA A 206 -1.03 10.78 -17.39
CA ALA A 206 -1.64 10.03 -16.31
C ALA A 206 -1.51 10.78 -14.96
N ARG A 207 -0.35 11.38 -14.68
CA ARG A 207 -0.11 12.15 -13.45
C ARG A 207 -1.00 13.38 -13.33
N GLN A 208 -1.35 14.04 -14.43
CA GLN A 208 -2.25 15.19 -14.43
C GLN A 208 -3.71 14.82 -14.09
N MET A 209 -4.12 13.58 -14.34
CA MET A 209 -5.46 13.09 -14.02
C MET A 209 -5.60 12.58 -12.58
N VAL A 210 -4.50 12.16 -11.95
CA VAL A 210 -4.52 11.50 -10.63
C VAL A 210 -4.14 12.46 -9.52
N ALA A 211 -4.96 12.51 -8.47
CA ALA A 211 -4.67 13.23 -7.23
C ALA A 211 -4.68 12.28 -6.02
N PHE A 212 -3.76 12.48 -5.09
CA PHE A 212 -3.65 11.68 -3.87
C PHE A 212 -4.05 12.47 -2.63
N ARG A 213 -4.85 11.87 -1.74
CA ARG A 213 -5.27 12.46 -0.45
C ARG A 213 -5.21 11.44 0.67
N GLU A 214 -4.86 11.91 1.87
CA GLU A 214 -4.99 11.09 3.07
C GLU A 214 -6.46 10.98 3.44
N LEU A 215 -6.93 9.76 3.73
CA LEU A 215 -8.28 9.51 4.20
C LEU A 215 -8.35 8.22 5.02
N ASN A 216 -8.95 8.30 6.20
CA ASN A 216 -9.38 7.13 6.95
C ASN A 216 -10.83 6.79 6.56
N LEU A 217 -11.06 5.57 6.07
CA LEU A 217 -12.40 5.14 5.60
C LEU A 217 -13.41 4.89 6.72
N ASN A 218 -12.97 4.82 7.98
CA ASN A 218 -13.83 4.65 9.15
C ASN A 218 -14.15 5.98 9.87
N GLY A 219 -13.62 7.10 9.36
CA GLY A 219 -13.74 8.43 9.96
C GLY A 219 -14.88 9.26 9.40
#